data_AF-A0A7L2U6E8-F1
#
_entry.id   AF-A0A7L2U6E8-F1
#
_cell.length_a   1.000
_cell.length_b   1.000
_cell.length_c   1.000
_cell.angle_alpha   90.00
_cell.angle_beta   90.00
_cell.angle_gamma   90.00
#
_symmetry.space_group_name_H-M   'P 1'
#
loop_
_entity.id
_entity.type
_entity.pdbx_description
1 polymer ?
#
loop_
_entity_poly.entity_id
_entity_poly.type
_entity_poly.pdbx_seq_one_letter_code
_entity_poly.pdbx_strand_id
1 'polypeptide(L)'
;QLRNLAFKKLPQKSSRGGCLSQHEQKLHAAMEKGSQEENWQEWRQRDEQLTSEMFEADLEKALLLSKLEYEEHKKEYENVENTSPQSKSVNKKEKKNQQGKDKPLTVPLKDFQSDNNLAKKHEELNSSQSSLHDGRFFNRLEDDVHRILEREKRKVQLTDCSKTDNCTSREHNQACKTAESVLRDGKTEQLKLEFEKKDAEIERLKNITTQWKAKYKEVKARNAQLLKMMQEGEMKHKAEILLQVDESQIIKNELTVQVTILHAALEQERSKVKLLQTELTKYQ
;
A
#
# COMPACT_ATOMS: atom_id res chain seq x y z
N GLN A 1 -13.65 26.92 14.13
CA GLN A 1 -12.97 26.44 15.36
C GLN A 1 -11.77 25.52 15.04
N LEU A 2 -11.83 24.65 14.03
CA LEU A 2 -10.71 23.77 13.61
C LEU A 2 -9.45 24.51 13.11
N ARG A 3 -9.59 25.71 12.52
CA ARG A 3 -8.44 26.51 12.05
C ARG A 3 -7.51 26.96 13.20
N ASN A 4 -8.04 27.14 14.41
CA ASN A 4 -7.26 27.52 15.58
C ASN A 4 -6.54 26.32 16.22
N LEU A 5 -6.97 25.09 15.92
CA LEU A 5 -6.34 23.87 16.42
C LEU A 5 -5.12 23.48 15.59
N ALA A 6 -5.15 23.74 14.28
CA ALA A 6 -4.06 23.44 13.36
C ALA A 6 -2.90 24.46 13.43
N PHE A 7 -3.18 25.70 13.83
CA PHE A 7 -2.20 26.77 13.91
C PHE A 7 -2.22 27.38 15.31
N LYS A 8 -1.50 26.75 16.26
CA LYS A 8 -1.19 27.41 17.54
C LYS A 8 -0.50 28.74 17.23
N LYS A 9 -1.16 29.83 17.62
CA LYS A 9 -0.72 31.22 17.49
C LYS A 9 0.71 31.34 18.07
N LEU A 10 1.70 31.57 17.21
CA LEU A 10 3.07 31.90 17.66
C LEU A 10 3.02 33.22 18.43
N PRO A 11 3.72 33.36 19.58
CA PRO A 11 3.69 34.58 20.36
C PRO A 11 4.37 35.70 19.57
N GLN A 12 3.60 36.75 19.31
CA GLN A 12 4.02 37.97 18.63
C GLN A 12 5.01 38.70 19.55
N LYS A 13 6.32 38.55 19.34
CA LYS A 13 7.33 39.30 20.10
C LYS A 13 7.31 40.76 19.65
N SER A 14 6.91 41.64 20.57
CA SER A 14 6.96 43.08 20.41
C SER A 14 8.41 43.57 20.33
N SER A 15 8.70 44.38 19.31
CA SER A 15 9.92 45.15 19.19
C SER A 15 10.05 46.16 20.34
N ARG A 16 11.11 46.04 21.15
CA ARG A 16 11.68 47.11 21.97
C ARG A 16 13.18 46.88 22.09
N GLY A 17 13.96 47.91 21.72
CA GLY A 17 15.42 47.87 21.68
C GLY A 17 16.10 47.92 23.04
N GLY A 18 17.39 47.57 23.05
CA GLY A 18 18.28 47.68 24.20
C GLY A 18 19.55 46.86 23.99
N CYS A 19 20.66 47.56 23.70
CA CYS A 19 22.02 47.04 23.60
C CYS A 19 22.52 46.51 24.96
N LEU A 20 23.09 45.29 25.03
CA LEU A 20 24.26 44.92 25.87
C LEU A 20 24.60 43.42 25.80
N SER A 21 25.91 43.15 25.71
CA SER A 21 26.67 41.93 26.03
C SER A 21 26.58 40.69 25.12
N GLN A 22 27.60 40.53 24.26
CA GLN A 22 27.87 39.34 23.43
C GLN A 22 28.41 38.11 24.21
N HIS A 23 28.49 38.15 25.53
CA HIS A 23 29.07 37.04 26.32
C HIS A 23 28.05 35.99 26.79
N GLU A 24 26.77 36.35 26.99
CA GLU A 24 25.74 35.41 27.44
C GLU A 24 25.13 34.57 26.31
N GLN A 25 25.21 35.02 25.05
CA GLN A 25 24.69 34.29 23.89
C GLN A 25 25.40 32.95 23.65
N LYS A 26 26.66 32.80 24.09
CA LYS A 26 27.43 31.57 23.88
C LYS A 26 27.07 30.45 24.87
N LEU A 27 26.53 30.79 26.05
CA LEU A 27 26.05 29.80 27.03
C LEU A 27 24.61 29.38 26.75
N HIS A 28 23.74 30.31 26.30
CA HIS A 28 22.39 29.96 25.88
C HIS A 28 22.37 29.07 24.63
N ALA A 29 23.25 29.31 23.65
CA ALA A 29 23.36 28.45 22.46
C ALA A 29 23.86 27.03 22.76
N ALA A 30 24.56 26.82 23.89
CA ALA A 30 25.01 25.50 24.32
C ALA A 30 23.91 24.72 25.07
N MET A 31 23.09 25.41 25.89
CA MET A 31 21.91 24.80 26.54
C MET A 31 20.78 24.51 25.55
N GLU A 32 20.59 25.36 24.54
CA GLU A 32 19.54 25.19 23.51
C GLU A 32 19.85 24.02 22.55
N LYS A 33 21.15 23.74 22.30
CA LYS A 33 21.58 22.55 21.55
C LYS A 33 21.24 21.23 22.25
N GLY A 34 21.32 21.18 23.58
CA GLY A 34 20.91 20.00 24.35
C GLY A 34 19.39 19.76 24.26
N SER A 35 18.60 20.82 24.41
CA SER A 35 17.12 20.74 24.34
C SER A 35 16.61 20.41 22.92
N GLN A 36 17.29 20.88 21.88
CA GLN A 36 16.91 20.56 20.49
C GLN A 36 17.24 19.10 20.13
N GLU A 37 18.36 18.56 20.61
CA GLU A 37 18.74 17.15 20.42
C GLU A 37 17.78 16.22 21.19
N GLU A 38 17.40 16.58 22.41
CA GLU A 38 16.42 15.84 23.22
C GLU A 38 15.04 15.79 22.53
N ASN A 39 14.62 16.91 21.92
CA ASN A 39 13.41 16.96 21.08
C ASN A 39 13.55 16.03 19.85
N TRP A 40 14.67 16.05 19.14
CA TRP A 40 14.90 15.12 18.02
C TRP A 40 14.91 13.65 18.43
N GLN A 41 15.43 13.32 19.60
CA GLN A 41 15.39 11.97 20.15
C GLN A 41 13.97 11.54 20.51
N GLU A 42 13.17 12.43 21.12
CA GLU A 42 11.75 12.16 21.39
C GLU A 42 10.96 11.90 20.10
N TRP A 43 11.20 12.65 19.03
CA TRP A 43 10.54 12.43 17.74
C TRP A 43 10.91 11.09 17.13
N ARG A 44 12.20 10.74 17.17
CA ARG A 44 12.67 9.43 16.72
C ARG A 44 12.02 8.30 17.52
N GLN A 45 11.97 8.44 18.83
CA GLN A 45 11.38 7.43 19.70
C GLN A 45 9.87 7.28 19.46
N ARG A 46 9.14 8.39 19.24
CA ARG A 46 7.72 8.34 18.88
C ARG A 46 7.48 7.69 17.53
N ASP A 47 8.34 7.98 16.55
CA ASP A 47 8.25 7.39 15.22
C ASP A 47 8.56 5.88 15.25
N GLU A 48 9.59 5.48 16.00
CA GLU A 48 9.94 4.08 16.23
C GLU A 48 8.82 3.33 16.96
N GLN A 49 8.24 3.93 18.00
CA GLN A 49 7.11 3.37 18.72
C GLN A 49 5.88 3.21 17.81
N LEU A 50 5.53 4.24 17.05
CA LEU A 50 4.40 4.20 16.11
C LEU A 50 4.59 3.09 15.06
N THR A 51 5.81 2.97 14.55
CA THR A 51 6.17 1.96 13.56
C THR A 51 6.09 0.55 14.17
N SER A 52 6.60 0.37 15.40
CA SER A 52 6.52 -0.89 16.13
C SER A 52 5.07 -1.29 16.42
N GLU A 53 4.24 -0.38 16.91
CA GLU A 53 2.81 -0.61 17.19
C GLU A 53 2.05 -1.01 15.91
N MET A 54 2.37 -0.39 14.77
CA MET A 54 1.78 -0.75 13.48
C MET A 54 2.17 -2.17 13.05
N PHE A 55 3.45 -2.54 13.18
CA PHE A 55 3.92 -3.89 12.85
C PHE A 55 3.31 -4.95 13.79
N GLU A 56 3.19 -4.64 15.08
CA GLU A 56 2.56 -5.53 16.06
C GLU A 56 1.09 -5.74 15.75
N ALA A 57 0.33 -4.67 15.45
CA ALA A 57 -1.07 -4.76 15.07
C ALA A 57 -1.28 -5.58 13.77
N ASP A 58 -0.42 -5.39 12.78
CA ASP A 58 -0.47 -6.16 11.53
C ASP A 58 -0.13 -7.64 11.77
N LEU A 59 0.83 -7.94 12.65
CA LEU A 59 1.18 -9.30 13.06
C LEU A 59 0.03 -9.98 13.79
N GLU A 60 -0.59 -9.31 14.77
CA GLU A 60 -1.75 -9.83 15.51
C GLU A 60 -2.91 -10.15 14.56
N LYS A 61 -3.18 -9.24 13.62
CA LYS A 61 -4.20 -9.45 12.60
C LYS A 61 -3.88 -10.65 11.71
N ALA A 62 -2.63 -10.79 11.27
CA ALA A 62 -2.20 -11.93 10.45
C ALA A 62 -2.35 -13.26 11.21
N LEU A 63 -1.98 -13.30 12.49
CA LEU A 63 -2.15 -14.48 13.35
C LEU A 63 -3.63 -14.84 13.54
N LEU A 64 -4.50 -13.86 13.74
CA LEU A 64 -5.94 -14.08 13.87
C LEU A 64 -6.52 -14.68 12.57
N LEU A 65 -6.13 -14.14 11.42
CA LEU A 65 -6.55 -14.66 10.12
C LEU A 65 -6.04 -16.09 9.90
N SER A 66 -4.76 -16.36 10.22
CA SER A 66 -4.18 -17.71 10.11
C SER A 66 -4.89 -18.71 11.02
N LYS A 67 -5.30 -18.29 12.23
CA LYS A 67 -6.08 -19.12 13.14
C LYS A 67 -7.48 -19.42 12.60
N LEU A 68 -8.19 -18.42 12.08
CA LEU A 68 -9.51 -18.60 11.50
C LEU A 68 -9.47 -19.53 10.27
N GLU A 69 -8.49 -19.32 9.40
CA GLU A 69 -8.24 -20.18 8.24
C GLU A 69 -7.92 -21.61 8.69
N TYR A 70 -7.07 -21.79 9.70
CA TYR A 70 -6.75 -23.12 10.25
C TYR A 70 -8.00 -23.82 10.81
N GLU A 71 -8.87 -23.12 11.53
CA GLU A 71 -10.13 -23.68 12.05
C GLU A 71 -11.13 -24.03 10.93
N GLU A 72 -11.18 -23.25 9.85
CA GLU A 72 -11.97 -23.54 8.65
C GLU A 72 -11.48 -24.81 7.96
N HIS A 73 -10.18 -24.89 7.63
CA HIS A 73 -9.59 -26.08 7.01
C HIS A 73 -9.72 -27.30 7.92
N LYS A 74 -9.57 -27.15 9.24
CA LYS A 74 -9.79 -28.26 10.19
C LYS A 74 -11.22 -28.79 10.12
N LYS A 75 -12.23 -27.90 10.05
CA LYS A 75 -13.65 -28.29 9.90
C LYS A 75 -13.95 -28.90 8.54
N GLU A 76 -13.25 -28.49 7.49
CA GLU A 76 -13.36 -29.09 6.16
C GLU A 76 -12.79 -30.52 6.14
N TYR A 77 -11.63 -30.76 6.76
CA TYR A 77 -11.07 -32.10 6.91
C TYR A 77 -11.97 -33.02 7.77
N GLU A 78 -12.53 -32.55 8.89
CA GLU A 78 -13.50 -33.31 9.70
C GLU A 78 -14.85 -33.54 8.99
N ASN A 79 -15.30 -32.63 8.11
CA ASN A 79 -16.51 -32.84 7.31
C ASN A 79 -16.31 -33.87 6.19
N VAL A 80 -15.14 -33.87 5.53
CA VAL A 80 -14.84 -34.81 4.44
C VAL A 80 -14.72 -36.25 4.95
N GLU A 81 -14.31 -36.46 6.21
CA GLU A 81 -14.27 -37.80 6.84
C GLU A 81 -15.66 -38.31 7.27
N ASN A 82 -16.66 -37.42 7.42
CA ASN A 82 -18.04 -37.78 7.77
C ASN A 82 -18.98 -37.95 6.56
N THR A 83 -18.49 -37.80 5.33
CA THR A 83 -19.27 -38.11 4.12
C THR A 83 -18.61 -39.23 3.32
N SER A 84 -19.11 -40.44 3.53
CA SER A 84 -18.84 -41.64 2.74
C SER A 84 -18.91 -41.38 1.22
N PRO A 85 -17.97 -41.89 0.40
CA PRO A 85 -17.90 -41.56 -1.02
C PRO A 85 -18.79 -42.48 -1.85
N GLN A 86 -19.83 -41.94 -2.49
CA GLN A 86 -20.46 -42.63 -3.61
C GLN A 86 -20.85 -41.70 -4.77
N SER A 87 -20.37 -42.13 -5.94
CA SER A 87 -20.92 -41.96 -7.28
C SER A 87 -20.57 -40.73 -8.13
N LYS A 88 -20.02 -41.09 -9.29
CA LYS A 88 -19.69 -40.30 -10.48
C LYS A 88 -20.96 -39.70 -11.12
N SER A 89 -20.89 -38.48 -11.66
CA SER A 89 -21.10 -38.20 -13.09
C SER A 89 -21.18 -36.69 -13.41
N VAL A 90 -20.35 -36.28 -14.38
CA VAL A 90 -20.62 -35.37 -15.51
C VAL A 90 -21.72 -34.30 -15.33
N ASN A 91 -21.33 -33.02 -15.23
CA ASN A 91 -21.68 -31.98 -16.21
C ASN A 91 -21.08 -30.59 -15.87
N LYS A 92 -20.77 -29.88 -16.95
CA LYS A 92 -20.03 -28.62 -17.03
C LYS A 92 -21.01 -27.47 -17.27
N LYS A 93 -21.11 -26.48 -16.36
CA LYS A 93 -21.09 -25.01 -16.64
C LYS A 93 -21.60 -24.12 -15.48
N GLU A 94 -20.79 -23.07 -15.25
CA GLU A 94 -21.11 -21.68 -14.87
C GLU A 94 -21.65 -21.30 -13.47
N LYS A 95 -20.77 -20.68 -12.65
CA LYS A 95 -20.82 -19.27 -12.18
C LYS A 95 -19.59 -19.00 -11.29
N LYS A 96 -18.49 -18.45 -11.84
CA LYS A 96 -18.11 -17.02 -11.83
C LYS A 96 -18.17 -16.35 -10.45
N ASN A 97 -17.01 -16.26 -9.79
CA ASN A 97 -16.56 -15.02 -9.19
C ASN A 97 -15.04 -14.86 -9.37
N GLN A 98 -14.68 -13.83 -10.14
CA GLN A 98 -13.32 -13.33 -10.28
C GLN A 98 -13.18 -12.16 -9.30
N GLN A 99 -12.14 -12.14 -8.46
CA GLN A 99 -11.26 -10.97 -8.25
C GLN A 99 -10.22 -11.26 -7.17
N GLY A 100 -8.97 -10.89 -7.47
CA GLY A 100 -7.84 -11.01 -6.55
C GLY A 100 -6.54 -11.37 -7.26
N LYS A 101 -6.14 -10.57 -8.25
CA LYS A 101 -4.76 -10.57 -8.76
C LYS A 101 -3.89 -9.95 -7.68
N ASP A 102 -3.05 -10.76 -7.06
CA ASP A 102 -1.65 -10.50 -6.67
C ASP A 102 -1.20 -11.61 -5.70
N LYS A 103 -1.34 -12.87 -6.13
CA LYS A 103 -0.53 -13.94 -5.54
C LYS A 103 0.85 -13.84 -6.20
N PRO A 104 1.96 -13.72 -5.45
CA PRO A 104 3.27 -13.95 -6.03
C PRO A 104 3.26 -15.35 -6.67
N LEU A 105 3.90 -15.48 -7.82
CA LEU A 105 4.11 -16.75 -8.51
C LEU A 105 4.98 -17.64 -7.61
N THR A 106 4.38 -18.30 -6.62
CA THR A 106 5.05 -19.29 -5.81
C THR A 106 5.20 -20.54 -6.67
N VAL A 107 6.40 -20.70 -7.22
CA VAL A 107 6.79 -21.94 -7.88
C VAL A 107 6.79 -23.07 -6.84
N PRO A 108 6.20 -24.24 -7.15
CA PRO A 108 6.19 -25.40 -6.27
C PRO A 108 7.60 -25.81 -5.83
N LEU A 109 7.75 -26.20 -4.55
CA LEU A 109 9.03 -26.62 -3.95
C LEU A 109 9.74 -27.76 -4.73
N LYS A 110 8.99 -28.56 -5.50
CA LYS A 110 9.53 -29.61 -6.36
C LYS A 110 10.32 -29.06 -7.55
N ASP A 111 9.97 -27.87 -8.02
CA ASP A 111 10.65 -27.23 -9.16
C ASP A 111 12.02 -26.68 -8.73
N PHE A 112 12.13 -26.15 -7.49
CA PHE A 112 13.40 -25.69 -6.89
C PHE A 112 14.41 -26.82 -6.62
N GLN A 113 13.94 -28.05 -6.40
CA GLN A 113 14.80 -29.21 -6.17
C GLN A 113 15.29 -29.85 -7.48
N SER A 114 14.61 -29.58 -8.59
CA SER A 114 14.89 -30.18 -9.89
C SER A 114 16.00 -29.47 -10.67
N ASP A 115 16.26 -28.19 -10.37
CA ASP A 115 17.27 -27.35 -11.05
C ASP A 115 18.72 -27.63 -10.63
N ASN A 116 18.96 -28.48 -9.62
CA ASN A 116 20.31 -28.77 -9.15
C ASN A 116 21.05 -29.91 -9.91
N ASN A 117 20.51 -30.43 -11.03
CA ASN A 117 21.12 -31.58 -11.71
C ASN A 117 21.32 -31.50 -13.22
N LEU A 118 21.05 -30.37 -13.90
CA LEU A 118 21.27 -30.29 -15.36
C LEU A 118 21.79 -28.92 -15.84
N ALA A 119 23.04 -28.61 -15.51
CA ALA A 119 23.84 -27.65 -16.29
C ALA A 119 25.35 -27.92 -16.17
N LYS A 120 25.80 -29.09 -16.65
CA LYS A 120 27.21 -29.26 -17.04
C LYS A 120 27.45 -28.43 -18.31
N LYS A 121 28.10 -27.27 -18.19
CA LYS A 121 29.26 -26.89 -19.00
C LYS A 121 29.89 -25.57 -18.52
N HIS A 122 31.16 -25.72 -18.15
CA HIS A 122 32.24 -24.72 -18.18
C HIS A 122 32.14 -23.54 -17.20
N GLU A 123 32.83 -23.63 -16.06
CA GLU A 123 34.16 -23.04 -15.85
C GLU A 123 34.59 -23.33 -14.40
N GLU A 124 35.81 -23.83 -14.21
CA GLU A 124 36.34 -24.32 -12.95
C GLU A 124 36.42 -23.22 -11.89
N LEU A 125 35.49 -23.22 -10.92
CA LEU A 125 35.71 -22.60 -9.63
C LEU A 125 36.11 -23.69 -8.64
N ASN A 126 37.43 -23.87 -8.53
CA ASN A 126 38.07 -24.61 -7.46
C ASN A 126 37.73 -23.97 -6.10
N SER A 127 36.75 -24.56 -5.43
CA SER A 127 36.56 -24.46 -3.98
C SER A 127 37.70 -25.19 -3.30
N SER A 128 38.81 -24.48 -3.09
CA SER A 128 39.89 -24.85 -2.19
C SER A 128 40.33 -23.62 -1.41
N GLN A 129 39.51 -23.16 -0.47
CA GLN A 129 40.00 -22.28 0.59
C GLN A 129 40.58 -23.15 1.71
N SER A 130 41.67 -23.84 1.37
CA SER A 130 42.63 -24.28 2.36
C SER A 130 43.29 -23.04 2.93
N SER A 131 43.34 -22.95 4.26
CA SER A 131 44.25 -22.08 4.98
C SER A 131 45.69 -22.49 4.66
N LEU A 132 46.19 -22.09 3.50
CA LEU A 132 47.61 -22.16 3.19
C LEU A 132 48.20 -20.84 3.66
N HIS A 133 48.96 -20.90 4.75
CA HIS A 133 49.80 -19.79 5.20
C HIS A 133 50.60 -19.29 4.00
N ASP A 134 50.19 -18.16 3.42
CA ASP A 134 50.88 -17.61 2.27
C ASP A 134 52.22 -17.09 2.78
N GLY A 135 53.29 -17.85 2.54
CA GLY A 135 54.66 -17.47 2.91
C GLY A 135 55.11 -16.15 2.27
N ARG A 136 54.30 -15.57 1.37
CA ARG A 136 54.49 -14.24 0.78
C ARG A 136 53.56 -13.17 1.35
N PHE A 137 52.77 -13.49 2.38
CA PHE A 137 51.93 -12.50 3.06
C PHE A 137 52.78 -11.36 3.64
N PHE A 138 53.86 -11.70 4.37
CA PHE A 138 54.75 -10.69 4.96
C PHE A 138 55.54 -9.91 3.89
N ASN A 139 55.95 -10.54 2.79
CA ASN A 139 56.61 -9.83 1.70
C ASN A 139 55.65 -8.83 1.03
N ARG A 140 54.39 -9.23 0.77
CA ARG A 140 53.37 -8.30 0.28
C ARG A 140 53.02 -7.22 1.29
N LEU A 141 52.99 -7.55 2.58
CA LEU A 141 52.76 -6.58 3.64
C LEU A 141 53.93 -5.59 3.72
N GLU A 142 55.17 -6.05 3.58
CA GLU A 142 56.35 -5.21 3.57
C GLU A 142 56.40 -4.31 2.34
N ASP A 143 56.02 -4.83 1.16
CA ASP A 143 55.82 -4.05 -0.06
C ASP A 143 54.68 -3.02 0.10
N ASP A 144 53.59 -3.40 0.77
CA ASP A 144 52.45 -2.55 1.08
C ASP A 144 52.83 -1.42 2.03
N VAL A 145 53.59 -1.74 3.07
CA VAL A 145 54.14 -0.78 4.04
C VAL A 145 55.11 0.18 3.33
N HIS A 146 56.04 -0.32 2.52
CA HIS A 146 56.94 0.54 1.73
C HIS A 146 56.17 1.43 0.75
N ARG A 147 55.15 0.89 0.09
CA ARG A 147 54.29 1.66 -0.82
C ARG A 147 53.48 2.73 -0.09
N ILE A 148 53.00 2.45 1.11
CA ILE A 148 52.31 3.43 1.96
C ILE A 148 53.30 4.48 2.44
N LEU A 149 54.49 4.09 2.92
CA LEU A 149 55.52 5.00 3.40
C LEU A 149 56.00 5.96 2.30
N GLU A 150 56.25 5.45 1.09
CA GLU A 150 56.64 6.27 -0.06
C GLU A 150 55.50 7.15 -0.57
N ARG A 151 54.23 6.73 -0.41
CA ARG A 151 53.06 7.58 -0.67
C ARG A 151 52.99 8.71 0.36
N GLU A 152 53.20 8.40 1.63
CA GLU A 152 53.13 9.36 2.73
C GLU A 152 54.30 10.35 2.68
N LYS A 153 55.50 9.88 2.34
CA LYS A 153 56.68 10.72 2.09
C LYS A 153 56.45 11.70 0.94
N ARG A 154 55.85 11.25 -0.18
CA ARG A 154 55.47 12.15 -1.28
C ARG A 154 54.39 13.16 -0.88
N LYS A 155 53.43 12.75 -0.03
CA LYS A 155 52.36 13.63 0.47
C LYS A 155 52.88 14.69 1.45
N VAL A 156 53.82 14.32 2.32
CA VAL A 156 54.52 15.24 3.24
C VAL A 156 55.41 16.20 2.47
N GLN A 157 56.21 15.71 1.51
CA GLN A 157 57.02 16.58 0.63
C GLN A 157 56.16 17.57 -0.18
N LEU A 158 54.97 17.16 -0.64
CA LEU A 158 54.03 18.06 -1.33
C LEU A 158 53.43 19.13 -0.41
N THR A 159 53.28 18.82 0.89
CA THR A 159 52.71 19.74 1.88
C THR A 159 53.77 20.74 2.37
N ASP A 160 55.01 20.29 2.55
CA ASP A 160 56.14 21.13 3.00
C ASP A 160 56.68 22.05 1.90
N CYS A 161 56.55 21.69 0.61
CA CYS A 161 56.92 22.56 -0.51
C CYS A 161 55.91 23.70 -0.81
N SER A 162 54.80 23.81 -0.08
CA SER A 162 53.85 24.92 -0.25
C SER A 162 54.29 26.22 0.44
N LYS A 163 55.38 26.19 1.23
CA LYS A 163 55.86 27.35 2.00
C LYS A 163 57.19 27.94 1.55
N THR A 164 57.85 27.39 0.52
CA THR A 164 59.13 27.94 0.05
C THR A 164 59.27 27.85 -1.46
N ASP A 165 59.24 29.04 -2.06
CA ASP A 165 59.59 29.49 -3.41
C ASP A 165 60.33 28.57 -4.42
N ASN A 166 59.77 28.58 -5.65
CA ASN A 166 60.38 28.66 -6.99
C ASN A 166 61.13 27.48 -7.67
N CYS A 167 60.75 27.30 -8.96
CA CYS A 167 61.46 26.70 -10.12
C CYS A 167 62.19 25.35 -9.91
N THR A 168 61.82 24.23 -10.56
CA THR A 168 62.02 23.98 -12.00
C THR A 168 61.47 22.57 -12.32
N SER A 169 60.21 22.42 -12.78
CA SER A 169 59.69 21.20 -13.46
C SER A 169 58.20 21.39 -13.84
N ARG A 170 57.91 22.38 -14.69
CA ARG A 170 56.52 22.68 -15.07
C ARG A 170 56.10 22.03 -16.39
N GLU A 171 57.03 21.73 -17.29
CA GLU A 171 56.66 21.43 -18.68
C GLU A 171 56.38 19.95 -18.97
N HIS A 172 57.07 18.99 -18.34
CA HIS A 172 56.85 17.57 -18.62
C HIS A 172 55.59 16.98 -17.93
N ASN A 173 55.11 17.59 -16.84
CA ASN A 173 53.91 17.14 -16.12
C ASN A 173 52.60 17.77 -16.64
N GLN A 174 52.67 18.68 -17.60
CA GLN A 174 51.50 19.43 -18.09
C GLN A 174 50.80 18.69 -19.25
N ALA A 175 51.54 18.02 -20.14
CA ALA A 175 50.97 17.28 -21.26
C ALA A 175 50.18 16.02 -20.84
N CYS A 176 50.64 15.26 -19.84
CA CYS A 176 49.88 14.10 -19.34
C CYS A 176 48.61 14.50 -18.57
N LYS A 177 48.61 15.63 -17.86
CA LYS A 177 47.41 16.15 -17.16
C LYS A 177 46.34 16.63 -18.15
N THR A 178 46.72 17.21 -19.29
CA THR A 178 45.77 17.67 -20.30
C THR A 178 45.05 16.52 -20.99
N ALA A 179 45.74 15.42 -21.32
CA ALA A 179 45.10 14.25 -21.93
C ALA A 179 44.13 13.53 -20.97
N GLU A 180 44.48 13.40 -19.69
CA GLU A 180 43.60 12.84 -18.66
C GLU A 180 42.40 13.75 -18.34
N SER A 181 42.62 15.08 -18.32
CA SER A 181 41.58 16.10 -18.16
C SER A 181 40.54 16.05 -19.28
N VAL A 182 40.98 15.99 -20.54
CA VAL A 182 40.09 15.97 -21.71
C VAL A 182 39.30 14.66 -21.80
N LEU A 183 39.91 13.52 -21.43
CA LEU A 183 39.22 12.22 -21.38
C LEU A 183 38.20 12.14 -20.23
N ARG A 184 38.47 12.80 -19.10
CA ARG A 184 37.53 12.95 -17.97
C ARG A 184 36.36 13.86 -18.35
N ASP A 185 36.61 14.89 -19.14
CA ASP A 185 35.59 15.84 -19.61
C ASP A 185 34.56 15.16 -20.53
N GLY A 186 35.01 14.37 -21.51
CA GLY A 186 34.10 13.63 -22.40
C GLY A 186 33.20 12.60 -21.69
N LYS A 187 33.73 11.88 -20.70
CA LYS A 187 32.93 10.96 -19.87
C LYS A 187 31.92 11.70 -18.98
N THR A 188 32.31 12.87 -18.47
CA THR A 188 31.46 13.71 -17.62
C THR A 188 30.29 14.30 -18.42
N GLU A 189 30.56 14.80 -19.62
CA GLU A 189 29.51 15.32 -20.52
C GLU A 189 28.54 14.21 -20.99
N GLN A 190 29.03 12.99 -21.21
CA GLN A 190 28.14 11.86 -21.55
C GLN A 190 27.23 11.46 -20.39
N LEU A 191 27.75 11.41 -19.16
CA LEU A 191 26.94 11.17 -17.96
C LEU A 191 25.91 12.29 -17.75
N LYS A 192 26.29 13.55 -17.97
CA LYS A 192 25.39 14.71 -17.85
C LYS A 192 24.21 14.61 -18.81
N LEU A 193 24.45 14.26 -20.07
CA LEU A 193 23.39 14.06 -21.06
C LEU A 193 22.50 12.86 -20.71
N GLU A 194 23.05 11.81 -20.09
CA GLU A 194 22.27 10.69 -19.59
C GLU A 194 21.39 11.08 -18.39
N PHE A 195 21.91 11.89 -17.44
CA PHE A 195 21.11 12.44 -16.35
C PHE A 195 19.96 13.30 -16.87
N GLU A 196 20.21 14.19 -17.82
CA GLU A 196 19.16 15.03 -18.41
C GLU A 196 18.05 14.21 -19.09
N LYS A 197 18.42 13.11 -19.78
CA LYS A 197 17.44 12.16 -20.34
C LYS A 197 16.64 11.46 -19.25
N LYS A 198 17.28 11.05 -18.16
CA LYS A 198 16.61 10.39 -17.03
C LYS A 198 15.67 11.37 -16.33
N ASP A 199 16.07 12.63 -16.15
CA ASP A 199 15.24 13.67 -15.56
C ASP A 199 14.01 13.97 -16.43
N ALA A 200 14.17 14.07 -17.75
CA ALA A 200 13.06 14.23 -18.68
C ALA A 200 12.07 13.05 -18.61
N GLU A 201 12.58 11.82 -18.52
CA GLU A 201 11.76 10.62 -18.38
C GLU A 201 11.04 10.57 -17.02
N ILE A 202 11.71 10.97 -15.94
CA ILE A 202 11.12 11.10 -14.61
C ILE A 202 9.96 12.10 -14.64
N GLU A 203 10.13 13.26 -15.27
CA GLU A 203 9.05 14.25 -15.40
C GLU A 203 7.88 13.74 -16.26
N ARG A 204 8.17 13.03 -17.36
CA ARG A 204 7.14 12.39 -18.18
C ARG A 204 6.34 11.35 -17.37
N LEU A 205 7.02 10.49 -16.62
CA LEU A 205 6.38 9.48 -15.76
C LEU A 205 5.56 10.13 -14.65
N LYS A 206 6.08 11.17 -13.98
CA LYS A 206 5.33 11.93 -12.97
C LYS A 206 4.04 12.50 -13.56
N ASN A 207 4.10 13.10 -14.75
CA ASN A 207 2.91 13.62 -15.44
C ASN A 207 1.89 12.53 -15.77
N ILE A 208 2.35 11.35 -16.17
CA ILE A 208 1.46 10.21 -16.41
C ILE A 208 0.84 9.73 -15.10
N THR A 209 1.62 9.63 -14.02
CA THR A 209 1.12 9.26 -12.70
C THR A 209 0.07 10.25 -12.19
N THR A 210 0.28 11.56 -12.36
CA THR A 210 -0.71 12.57 -11.95
C THR A 210 -1.99 12.48 -12.77
N GLN A 211 -1.90 12.30 -14.10
CA GLN A 211 -3.06 12.09 -14.97
C GLN A 211 -3.86 10.84 -14.59
N TRP A 212 -3.20 9.70 -14.39
CA TRP A 212 -3.89 8.47 -13.99
C TRP A 212 -4.51 8.57 -12.60
N LYS A 213 -3.85 9.27 -11.67
CA LYS A 213 -4.40 9.55 -10.34
C LYS A 213 -5.67 10.41 -10.43
N ALA A 214 -5.71 11.38 -11.33
CA ALA A 214 -6.91 12.19 -11.58
C ALA A 214 -8.04 11.35 -12.20
N LYS A 215 -7.76 10.59 -13.27
CA LYS A 215 -8.74 9.69 -13.91
C LYS A 215 -9.28 8.64 -12.93
N TYR A 216 -8.43 8.07 -12.09
CA TYR A 216 -8.85 7.13 -11.06
C TYR A 216 -9.83 7.76 -10.07
N LYS A 217 -9.55 8.98 -9.59
CA LYS A 217 -10.46 9.71 -8.69
C LYS A 217 -11.80 10.01 -9.36
N GLU A 218 -11.80 10.41 -10.62
CA GLU A 218 -13.01 10.67 -11.40
C GLU A 218 -13.87 9.40 -11.55
N VAL A 219 -13.27 8.29 -11.97
CA VAL A 219 -13.97 7.00 -12.09
C VAL A 219 -14.49 6.51 -10.74
N LYS A 220 -13.71 6.67 -9.67
CA LYS A 220 -14.13 6.33 -8.30
C LYS A 220 -15.34 7.14 -7.87
N ALA A 221 -15.36 8.45 -8.15
CA ALA A 221 -16.50 9.32 -7.83
C ALA A 221 -17.74 8.94 -8.64
N ARG A 222 -17.58 8.71 -9.95
CA ARG A 222 -18.67 8.26 -10.83
C ARG A 222 -19.26 6.93 -10.39
N ASN A 223 -18.43 5.95 -10.03
CA ASN A 223 -18.91 4.65 -9.57
C ASN A 223 -19.62 4.74 -8.21
N ALA A 224 -19.13 5.58 -7.30
CA ALA A 224 -19.82 5.83 -6.03
C ALA A 224 -21.21 6.46 -6.24
N GLN A 225 -21.33 7.40 -7.18
CA GLN A 225 -22.61 7.99 -7.55
C GLN A 225 -23.57 6.96 -8.17
N LEU A 226 -23.08 6.11 -9.08
CA LEU A 226 -23.88 5.05 -9.70
C LEU A 226 -24.41 4.07 -8.65
N LEU A 227 -23.57 3.66 -7.70
CA LEU A 227 -23.98 2.78 -6.60
C LEU A 227 -25.11 3.39 -5.78
N LYS A 228 -25.01 4.69 -5.47
CA LYS A 228 -26.06 5.43 -4.76
C LYS A 228 -27.37 5.47 -5.56
N MET A 229 -27.30 5.76 -6.86
CA MET A 229 -28.49 5.78 -7.73
C MET A 229 -29.17 4.41 -7.85
N MET A 230 -28.39 3.33 -7.92
CA MET A 230 -28.93 1.97 -7.94
C MET A 230 -29.66 1.64 -6.62
N GLN A 231 -29.03 1.94 -5.48
CA GLN A 231 -29.62 1.71 -4.17
C GLN A 231 -30.92 2.53 -3.95
N GLU A 232 -30.92 3.80 -4.34
CA GLU A 232 -32.11 4.66 -4.25
C GLU A 232 -33.22 4.20 -5.21
N GLY A 233 -32.87 3.78 -6.44
CA GLY A 233 -33.81 3.28 -7.43
C GLY A 233 -34.52 2.00 -7.01
N GLU A 234 -33.77 1.02 -6.50
CA GLU A 234 -34.33 -0.25 -5.99
C GLU A 234 -35.27 -0.01 -4.80
N MET A 235 -34.85 0.82 -3.85
CA MET A 235 -35.67 1.13 -2.68
C MET A 235 -36.93 1.91 -3.03
N LYS A 236 -36.86 2.82 -4.01
CA LYS A 236 -38.03 3.55 -4.51
C LYS A 236 -39.06 2.61 -5.14
N HIS A 237 -38.61 1.71 -6.02
CA HIS A 237 -39.52 0.76 -6.68
C HIS A 237 -40.16 -0.20 -5.67
N LYS A 238 -39.38 -0.70 -4.70
CA LYS A 238 -39.89 -1.57 -3.64
C LYS A 238 -40.95 -0.87 -2.79
N ALA A 239 -40.74 0.39 -2.43
CA ALA A 239 -41.71 1.18 -1.67
C ALA A 239 -43.01 1.41 -2.47
N GLU A 240 -42.90 1.67 -3.78
CA GLU A 240 -44.05 1.85 -4.67
C GLU A 240 -44.90 0.57 -4.79
N ILE A 241 -44.27 -0.60 -4.96
CA ILE A 241 -44.99 -1.88 -4.98
C ILE A 241 -45.70 -2.14 -3.64
N LEU A 242 -45.04 -1.87 -2.51
CA LEU A 242 -45.65 -2.05 -1.19
C LEU A 242 -46.89 -1.17 -1.02
N LEU A 243 -46.82 0.10 -1.45
CA LEU A 243 -47.97 1.00 -1.43
C LEU A 243 -49.15 0.45 -2.26
N GLN A 244 -48.87 -0.04 -3.48
CA GLN A 244 -49.90 -0.63 -4.35
C GLN A 244 -50.53 -1.89 -3.75
N VAL A 245 -49.73 -2.72 -3.07
CA VAL A 245 -50.22 -3.91 -2.36
C VAL A 245 -51.15 -3.52 -1.22
N ASP A 246 -50.79 -2.50 -0.43
CA ASP A 246 -51.62 -2.01 0.68
C ASP A 246 -52.94 -1.42 0.18
N GLU A 247 -52.91 -0.59 -0.87
CA GLU A 247 -54.12 -0.05 -1.50
C GLU A 247 -55.03 -1.17 -2.04
N SER A 248 -54.44 -2.15 -2.74
CA SER A 248 -55.17 -3.32 -3.25
C SER A 248 -55.76 -4.15 -2.12
N GLN A 249 -55.06 -4.29 -1.00
CA GLN A 249 -55.54 -5.00 0.17
C GLN A 249 -56.72 -4.27 0.83
N ILE A 250 -56.69 -2.94 0.93
CA ILE A 250 -57.80 -2.13 1.43
C ILE A 250 -59.03 -2.33 0.55
N ILE A 251 -58.88 -2.20 -0.78
CA ILE A 251 -59.99 -2.39 -1.73
C ILE A 251 -60.54 -3.82 -1.63
N LYS A 252 -59.68 -4.83 -1.55
CA LYS A 252 -60.10 -6.22 -1.39
C LYS A 252 -60.89 -6.42 -0.10
N ASN A 253 -60.43 -5.87 1.01
CA ASN A 253 -61.13 -5.98 2.29
C ASN A 253 -62.50 -5.33 2.22
N GLU A 254 -62.60 -4.13 1.65
CA GLU A 254 -63.86 -3.40 1.46
C GLU A 254 -64.84 -4.19 0.59
N LEU A 255 -64.39 -4.69 -0.57
CA LEU A 255 -65.20 -5.54 -1.45
C LEU A 255 -65.63 -6.84 -0.74
N THR A 256 -64.76 -7.45 0.06
CA THR A 256 -65.10 -8.66 0.83
C THR A 256 -66.22 -8.39 1.84
N VAL A 257 -66.17 -7.24 2.52
CA VAL A 257 -67.23 -6.79 3.42
C VAL A 257 -68.54 -6.58 2.67
N GLN A 258 -68.51 -5.85 1.54
CA GLN A 258 -69.71 -5.63 0.72
C GLN A 258 -70.30 -6.93 0.18
N VAL A 259 -69.47 -7.86 -0.30
CA VAL A 259 -69.93 -9.19 -0.76
C VAL A 259 -70.58 -9.97 0.37
N THR A 260 -70.02 -9.91 1.58
CA THR A 260 -70.58 -10.59 2.75
C THR A 260 -71.95 -10.01 3.13
N ILE A 261 -72.08 -8.67 3.10
CA ILE A 261 -73.35 -7.98 3.36
C ILE A 261 -74.40 -8.36 2.31
N LEU A 262 -74.06 -8.28 1.02
CA LEU A 262 -74.97 -8.62 -0.07
C LEU A 262 -75.39 -10.09 -0.04
N HIS A 263 -74.47 -10.99 0.29
CA HIS A 263 -74.76 -12.41 0.43
C HIS A 263 -75.76 -12.67 1.56
N ALA A 264 -75.58 -12.02 2.72
CA ALA A 264 -76.51 -12.12 3.84
C ALA A 264 -77.91 -11.58 3.50
N ALA A 265 -77.98 -10.42 2.83
CA ALA A 265 -79.25 -9.85 2.39
C ALA A 265 -79.97 -10.75 1.37
N LEU A 266 -79.24 -11.34 0.42
CA LEU A 266 -79.79 -12.28 -0.54
C LEU A 266 -80.38 -13.53 0.14
N GLU A 267 -79.69 -14.09 1.11
CA GLU A 267 -80.17 -15.27 1.84
C GLU A 267 -81.39 -14.94 2.72
N GLN A 268 -81.45 -13.73 3.26
CA GLN A 268 -82.64 -13.22 3.96
C GLN A 268 -83.84 -13.12 3.01
N GLU A 269 -83.67 -12.56 1.80
CA GLU A 269 -84.75 -12.46 0.80
C GLU A 269 -85.20 -13.83 0.30
N ARG A 270 -84.26 -14.75 0.05
CA ARG A 270 -84.59 -16.16 -0.26
C ARG A 270 -85.43 -16.81 0.83
N SER A 271 -85.10 -16.56 2.09
CA SER A 271 -85.87 -17.08 3.23
C SER A 271 -87.27 -16.47 3.31
N LYS A 272 -87.42 -15.17 3.06
CA LYS A 272 -88.73 -14.49 2.99
C LYS A 272 -89.58 -15.04 1.84
N VAL A 273 -89.01 -15.19 0.64
CA VAL A 273 -89.72 -15.74 -0.53
C VAL A 273 -90.22 -17.15 -0.24
N LYS A 274 -89.38 -18.01 0.36
CA LYS A 274 -89.81 -19.35 0.79
C LYS A 274 -90.98 -19.30 1.76
N LEU A 275 -90.93 -18.42 2.77
CA LEU A 275 -92.03 -18.25 3.74
C LEU A 275 -93.33 -17.84 3.03
N LEU A 276 -93.28 -16.81 2.18
CA LEU A 276 -94.43 -16.33 1.41
C LEU A 276 -94.99 -17.42 0.48
N GLN A 277 -94.14 -18.22 -0.17
CA GLN A 277 -94.57 -19.38 -0.96
C GLN A 277 -95.33 -20.40 -0.12
N THR A 278 -94.81 -20.75 1.08
CA THR A 278 -95.52 -21.69 1.97
C THR A 278 -96.86 -21.15 2.46
N GLU A 279 -96.97 -19.83 2.67
CA GLU A 279 -98.21 -19.19 3.06
C GLU A 279 -99.23 -19.18 1.92
N LEU A 280 -98.79 -18.86 0.70
CA LEU A 280 -99.65 -18.86 -0.50
C LEU A 280 -100.23 -20.25 -0.77
N THR A 281 -99.45 -21.32 -0.58
CA THR A 281 -99.94 -22.71 -0.68
C THR A 281 -100.95 -23.11 0.39
N LYS A 282 -101.08 -22.37 1.50
CA LYS A 282 -102.13 -22.65 2.50
C LYS A 282 -103.51 -22.13 2.08
N TYR A 283 -103.54 -21.17 1.15
CA TYR A 283 -104.78 -20.52 0.68
C TYR A 283 -105.24 -21.03 -0.69
N GLN A 284 -104.48 -21.90 -1.35
CA GLN A 284 -104.86 -22.63 -2.56
C GLN A 284 -105.35 -24.02 -2.20
#